data_AF-A0A2E2D6U5-F1
#
_entry.id   AF-A0A2E2D6U5-F1
#
_cell.length_a   1.000
_cell.length_b   1.000
_cell.length_c   1.000
_cell.angle_alpha   90.00
_cell.angle_beta   90.00
_cell.angle_gamma   90.00
#
_symmetry.space_group_name_H-M   'P 1'
#
loop_
_entity.id
_entity.type
_entity.pdbx_description
1 polymer ?
#
loop_
_entity_poly.entity_id
_entity_poly.type
_entity_poly.pdbx_seq_one_letter_code
_entity_poly.pdbx_strand_id
1 'polypeptide(L)'
;METIIYKGIEIEVKREEYSENPFEEWDGCVPLMYEGGRNWEGDFSKGDIIDYLRNYLSYNQVKRHQSRLLDLMGEDVEEFKEDYPLEDYDRTEMIKDDILYSWLDESIDNKTAFCEEFNIKHYSGASRGYSQGDYAEVFMCWTPEFGKITGRTYESMNDETFECNFELFEAWAWGDVYYYTIEETGDSCGGFYGDNHRKSGLLEYAEDSIDCYLEDKKKQKENKLKTLVKNNVPLNKREQLLQV
;
A
#
# COMPACT_ATOMS: atom_id res chain seq x y z
N MET A 1 -5.87 -2.73 -23.08
CA MET A 1 -4.79 -2.03 -23.81
C MET A 1 -5.31 -0.68 -24.23
N GLU A 2 -4.59 0.35 -23.87
CA GLU A 2 -4.89 1.75 -24.17
C GLU A 2 -3.66 2.37 -24.87
N THR A 3 -3.88 3.32 -25.76
CA THR A 3 -2.78 4.04 -26.45
C THR A 3 -2.95 5.53 -26.22
N ILE A 4 -1.88 6.16 -25.73
CA ILE A 4 -1.82 7.59 -25.41
C ILE A 4 -0.73 8.22 -26.28
N ILE A 5 -0.99 9.39 -26.86
CA ILE A 5 -0.03 10.08 -27.73
C ILE A 5 0.58 11.25 -26.96
N TYR A 6 1.91 11.25 -26.82
CA TYR A 6 2.67 12.36 -26.24
C TYR A 6 3.76 12.82 -27.19
N LYS A 7 3.74 14.11 -27.57
CA LYS A 7 4.67 14.73 -28.54
C LYS A 7 4.81 13.96 -29.87
N GLY A 8 3.75 13.26 -30.29
CA GLY A 8 3.70 12.48 -31.52
C GLY A 8 4.34 11.08 -31.42
N ILE A 9 4.69 10.63 -30.21
CA ILE A 9 5.13 9.27 -29.91
C ILE A 9 4.00 8.55 -29.15
N GLU A 10 3.80 7.26 -29.46
CA GLU A 10 2.77 6.43 -28.87
C GLU A 10 3.27 5.77 -27.57
N ILE A 11 2.44 5.84 -26.53
CA ILE A 11 2.61 5.14 -25.26
C ILE A 11 1.52 4.06 -25.23
N GLU A 12 1.91 2.80 -25.28
CA GLU A 12 0.97 1.69 -25.09
C GLU A 12 0.91 1.33 -23.61
N VAL A 13 -0.29 1.33 -23.03
CA VAL A 13 -0.55 0.94 -21.64
C VAL A 13 -1.31 -0.38 -21.61
N LYS A 14 -0.80 -1.32 -20.82
CA LYS A 14 -1.35 -2.68 -20.69
C LYS A 14 -1.43 -3.03 -19.21
N ARG A 15 -2.45 -3.83 -18.87
CA ARG A 15 -2.59 -4.39 -17.53
C ARG A 15 -1.56 -5.52 -17.38
N GLU A 16 -0.90 -5.58 -16.25
CA GLU A 16 -0.01 -6.67 -15.89
C GLU A 16 -0.79 -7.91 -15.49
N GLU A 17 -0.33 -9.06 -15.95
CA GLU A 17 -0.92 -10.36 -15.57
C GLU A 17 -0.31 -10.90 -14.26
N TYR A 18 0.91 -10.46 -13.92
CA TYR A 18 1.66 -10.89 -12.75
C TYR A 18 2.32 -9.67 -12.11
N SER A 19 1.65 -9.12 -11.11
CA SER A 19 2.19 -8.03 -10.30
C SER A 19 2.80 -8.56 -9.00
N GLU A 20 3.81 -7.85 -8.51
CA GLU A 20 4.34 -8.05 -7.17
C GLU A 20 3.30 -7.64 -6.11
N ASN A 21 3.44 -8.12 -4.88
CA ASN A 21 2.63 -7.65 -3.77
C ASN A 21 3.36 -6.51 -3.06
N PRO A 22 2.88 -5.25 -3.13
CA PRO A 22 3.58 -4.12 -2.53
C PRO A 22 3.62 -4.23 -1.00
N PHE A 23 2.71 -4.96 -0.36
CA PHE A 23 2.68 -5.13 1.09
C PHE A 23 3.66 -6.21 1.59
N GLU A 24 4.20 -7.04 0.70
CA GLU A 24 5.27 -8.00 1.03
C GLU A 24 6.65 -7.50 0.62
N GLU A 25 6.73 -6.77 -0.49
CA GLU A 25 7.99 -6.38 -1.12
C GLU A 25 8.44 -4.96 -0.77
N TRP A 26 7.53 -4.06 -0.33
CA TRP A 26 7.88 -2.66 -0.06
C TRP A 26 7.87 -2.34 1.44
N ASP A 27 8.94 -1.69 1.91
CA ASP A 27 9.12 -1.30 3.31
C ASP A 27 8.24 -0.10 3.75
N GLY A 28 7.55 0.55 2.80
CA GLY A 28 6.81 1.80 3.04
C GLY A 28 5.31 1.65 3.31
N CYS A 29 4.78 0.44 3.19
CA CYS A 29 3.35 0.17 3.31
C CYS A 29 2.94 0.07 4.78
N VAL A 30 1.80 0.67 5.12
CA VAL A 30 1.23 0.57 6.47
C VAL A 30 0.87 -0.89 6.76
N PRO A 31 1.14 -1.41 7.97
CA PRO A 31 0.74 -2.76 8.35
C PRO A 31 -0.74 -2.99 8.10
N LEU A 32 -1.06 -4.11 7.46
CA LEU A 32 -2.37 -4.39 6.92
C LEU A 32 -2.78 -5.85 7.17
N MET A 33 -4.05 -6.02 7.51
CA MET A 33 -4.76 -7.30 7.46
C MET A 33 -6.00 -7.15 6.57
N TYR A 34 -6.43 -8.23 5.96
CA TYR A 34 -7.70 -8.25 5.23
C TYR A 34 -8.43 -9.58 5.41
N GLU A 35 -9.75 -9.51 5.34
CA GLU A 35 -10.67 -10.64 5.36
C GLU A 35 -11.67 -10.47 4.22
N GLY A 36 -11.82 -11.46 3.36
CA GLY A 36 -12.50 -11.33 2.10
C GLY A 36 -13.34 -12.54 1.71
N GLY A 37 -14.09 -12.38 0.63
CA GLY A 37 -14.95 -13.44 0.12
C GLY A 37 -14.16 -14.71 -0.22
N ARG A 38 -14.80 -15.88 -0.01
CA ARG A 38 -14.26 -17.20 -0.39
C ARG A 38 -13.01 -17.63 0.42
N ASN A 39 -12.97 -17.30 1.71
CA ASN A 39 -11.84 -17.58 2.61
C ASN A 39 -10.54 -16.90 2.13
N TRP A 40 -10.67 -15.74 1.50
CA TRP A 40 -9.52 -14.94 1.11
C TRP A 40 -9.17 -14.00 2.25
N GLU A 41 -8.18 -14.38 3.04
CA GLU A 41 -7.69 -13.60 4.18
C GLU A 41 -6.17 -13.48 4.09
N GLY A 42 -5.62 -12.50 4.79
CA GLY A 42 -4.17 -12.33 4.86
C GLY A 42 -3.75 -11.31 5.91
N ASP A 43 -2.56 -11.53 6.45
CA ASP A 43 -1.90 -10.63 7.39
C ASP A 43 -0.51 -10.27 6.86
N PHE A 44 -0.39 -9.09 6.25
CA PHE A 44 0.89 -8.55 5.78
C PHE A 44 1.69 -7.90 6.91
N SER A 45 1.09 -7.69 8.08
CA SER A 45 1.81 -7.26 9.29
C SER A 45 2.59 -8.41 9.95
N LYS A 46 2.36 -9.67 9.54
CA LYS A 46 3.04 -10.86 10.08
C LYS A 46 2.90 -10.99 11.61
N GLY A 47 1.71 -10.66 12.13
CA GLY A 47 1.37 -10.68 13.55
C GLY A 47 1.63 -9.36 14.29
N ASP A 48 2.35 -8.39 13.69
CA ASP A 48 2.73 -7.15 14.36
C ASP A 48 1.53 -6.33 14.85
N ILE A 49 0.41 -6.35 14.11
CA ILE A 49 -0.81 -5.65 14.51
C ILE A 49 -1.39 -6.26 15.79
N ILE A 50 -1.61 -7.58 15.81
CA ILE A 50 -2.18 -8.26 16.98
C ILE A 50 -1.27 -8.09 18.19
N ASP A 51 0.04 -8.29 18.00
CA ASP A 51 1.03 -8.12 19.06
C ASP A 51 1.06 -6.69 19.60
N TYR A 52 0.95 -5.68 18.73
CA TYR A 52 0.87 -4.29 19.14
C TYR A 52 -0.41 -3.99 19.95
N LEU A 53 -1.59 -4.38 19.44
CA LEU A 53 -2.87 -4.11 20.10
C LEU A 53 -2.95 -4.81 21.46
N ARG A 54 -2.56 -6.08 21.54
CA ARG A 54 -2.50 -6.85 22.80
C ARG A 54 -1.60 -6.16 23.84
N ASN A 55 -0.49 -5.57 23.40
CA ASN A 55 0.50 -4.94 24.28
C ASN A 55 0.31 -3.43 24.46
N TYR A 56 -0.71 -2.84 23.83
CA TYR A 56 -0.93 -1.39 23.88
C TYR A 56 -1.19 -0.90 25.30
N LEU A 57 -1.99 -1.65 26.06
CA LEU A 57 -2.24 -1.39 27.47
C LEU A 57 -1.14 -2.02 28.32
N SER A 58 -0.55 -1.21 29.20
CA SER A 58 0.32 -1.73 30.25
C SER A 58 -0.45 -2.64 31.20
N TYR A 59 0.27 -3.51 31.90
CA TYR A 59 -0.29 -4.39 32.92
C TYR A 59 -1.24 -3.67 33.91
N ASN A 60 -0.82 -2.51 34.41
CA ASN A 60 -1.63 -1.73 35.35
C ASN A 60 -2.87 -1.12 34.70
N GLN A 61 -2.82 -0.80 33.40
CA GLN A 61 -4.00 -0.33 32.66
C GLN A 61 -4.98 -1.49 32.46
N VAL A 62 -4.53 -2.68 32.07
CA VAL A 62 -5.38 -3.88 31.98
C VAL A 62 -6.03 -4.16 33.34
N LYS A 63 -5.24 -4.16 34.43
CA LYS A 63 -5.73 -4.35 35.80
C LYS A 63 -6.80 -3.34 36.21
N ARG A 64 -6.65 -2.08 35.79
CA ARG A 64 -7.61 -1.01 36.07
C ARG A 64 -8.86 -1.09 35.20
N HIS A 65 -8.74 -1.61 33.99
CA HIS A 65 -9.79 -1.60 32.97
C HIS A 65 -10.39 -2.98 32.71
N GLN A 66 -10.20 -3.98 33.59
CA GLN A 66 -10.68 -5.36 33.39
C GLN A 66 -12.15 -5.43 32.99
N SER A 67 -13.05 -4.80 33.76
CA SER A 67 -14.49 -4.79 33.43
C SER A 67 -14.77 -4.16 32.07
N ARG A 68 -14.12 -3.03 31.76
CA ARG A 68 -14.28 -2.34 30.47
C ARG A 68 -13.82 -3.21 29.28
N LEU A 69 -12.72 -3.93 29.45
CA LEU A 69 -12.20 -4.85 28.44
C LEU A 69 -13.14 -6.04 28.26
N LEU A 70 -13.58 -6.67 29.35
CA LEU A 70 -14.52 -7.79 29.31
C LEU A 70 -15.85 -7.38 28.66
N ASP A 71 -16.41 -6.23 29.06
CA ASP A 71 -17.61 -5.66 28.44
C ASP A 71 -17.44 -5.43 26.93
N LEU A 72 -16.28 -4.90 26.50
CA LEU A 72 -15.95 -4.70 25.09
C LEU A 72 -15.92 -6.02 24.30
N MET A 73 -15.40 -7.07 24.92
CA MET A 73 -15.32 -8.42 24.34
C MET A 73 -16.64 -9.19 24.41
N GLY A 74 -17.68 -8.61 25.03
CA GLY A 74 -18.98 -9.24 25.21
C GLY A 74 -19.06 -10.29 26.32
N GLU A 75 -18.06 -10.31 27.22
CA GLU A 75 -18.01 -11.21 28.36
C GLU A 75 -18.92 -10.73 29.50
N ASP A 76 -19.56 -11.66 30.22
CA ASP A 76 -20.29 -11.31 31.45
C ASP A 76 -19.29 -11.04 32.59
N VAL A 77 -19.13 -9.76 32.91
CA VAL A 77 -18.16 -9.29 33.90
C VAL A 77 -18.39 -9.89 35.29
N GLU A 78 -19.64 -10.12 35.70
CA GLU A 78 -19.95 -10.61 37.04
C GLU A 78 -19.73 -12.12 37.11
N GLU A 79 -20.19 -12.88 36.11
CA GLU A 79 -19.89 -14.32 36.00
C GLU A 79 -18.38 -14.55 35.98
N PHE A 80 -17.64 -13.78 35.17
CA PHE A 80 -16.18 -13.88 35.10
C PHE A 80 -15.50 -13.58 36.45
N LYS A 81 -16.01 -12.61 37.22
CA LYS A 81 -15.47 -12.28 38.55
C LYS A 81 -15.71 -13.40 39.56
N GLU A 82 -16.82 -14.11 39.46
CA GLU A 82 -17.19 -15.24 40.31
C GLU A 82 -16.32 -16.48 39.99
N ASP A 83 -16.09 -16.75 38.71
CA ASP A 83 -15.25 -17.88 38.27
C ASP A 83 -13.76 -17.68 38.60
N TYR A 84 -13.30 -16.44 38.56
CA TYR A 84 -11.89 -16.09 38.77
C TYR A 84 -11.68 -15.07 39.90
N PRO A 85 -12.01 -15.34 41.17
CA PRO A 85 -11.94 -14.35 42.25
C PRO A 85 -10.52 -13.76 42.44
N LEU A 86 -10.42 -12.45 42.69
CA LEU A 86 -9.13 -11.74 42.81
C LEU A 86 -8.25 -12.22 43.98
N GLU A 87 -8.87 -12.85 44.98
CA GLU A 87 -8.18 -13.43 46.14
C GLU A 87 -7.32 -14.63 45.74
N ASP A 88 -7.72 -15.33 44.65
CA ASP A 88 -7.08 -16.55 44.19
C ASP A 88 -6.24 -16.34 42.92
N TYR A 89 -6.56 -15.34 42.10
CA TYR A 89 -5.92 -15.16 40.79
C TYR A 89 -5.74 -13.68 40.39
N ASP A 90 -4.53 -13.31 39.94
CA ASP A 90 -4.35 -12.06 39.20
C ASP A 90 -4.73 -12.29 37.73
N ARG A 91 -5.95 -11.86 37.39
CA ARG A 91 -6.59 -12.05 36.08
C ARG A 91 -5.91 -11.27 34.95
N THR A 92 -4.97 -10.40 35.26
CA THR A 92 -4.43 -9.43 34.30
C THR A 92 -3.74 -10.11 33.12
N GLU A 93 -2.95 -11.16 33.35
CA GLU A 93 -2.29 -11.90 32.28
C GLU A 93 -3.29 -12.72 31.46
N MET A 94 -4.22 -13.44 32.10
CA MET A 94 -5.27 -14.19 31.42
C MET A 94 -6.16 -13.31 30.53
N ILE A 95 -6.59 -12.15 31.03
CA ILE A 95 -7.37 -11.20 30.23
C ILE A 95 -6.58 -10.74 29.01
N LYS A 96 -5.27 -10.52 29.17
CA LYS A 96 -4.43 -9.97 28.10
C LYS A 96 -4.01 -11.02 27.07
N ASP A 97 -3.46 -12.15 27.53
CA ASP A 97 -2.75 -13.10 26.70
C ASP A 97 -3.66 -14.24 26.20
N ASP A 98 -4.78 -14.51 26.88
CA ASP A 98 -5.75 -15.51 26.44
C ASP A 98 -6.99 -14.83 25.83
N ILE A 99 -7.73 -14.05 26.61
CA ILE A 99 -9.05 -13.56 26.22
C ILE A 99 -8.95 -12.46 25.16
N LEU A 100 -8.17 -11.41 25.44
CA LEU A 100 -7.97 -10.30 24.51
C LEU A 100 -7.25 -10.74 23.24
N TYR A 101 -6.27 -11.63 23.34
CA TYR A 101 -5.58 -12.16 22.17
C TYR A 101 -6.55 -12.93 21.25
N SER A 102 -7.33 -13.87 21.81
CA SER A 102 -8.32 -14.63 21.03
C SER A 102 -9.34 -13.72 20.39
N TRP A 103 -9.90 -12.79 21.16
CA TRP A 103 -10.90 -11.85 20.67
C TRP A 103 -10.36 -10.92 19.57
N LEU A 104 -9.13 -10.42 19.71
CA LEU A 104 -8.50 -9.60 18.65
C LEU A 104 -8.23 -10.41 17.38
N ASP A 105 -7.89 -11.69 17.49
CA ASP A 105 -7.60 -12.56 16.33
C ASP A 105 -8.86 -12.88 15.52
N GLU A 106 -10.03 -12.96 16.17
CA GLU A 106 -11.29 -13.43 15.58
C GLU A 106 -11.85 -12.62 14.42
N SER A 107 -11.71 -11.28 14.40
CA SER A 107 -12.30 -10.45 13.33
C SER A 107 -11.69 -9.06 13.22
N ILE A 108 -11.81 -8.43 12.05
CA ILE A 108 -11.49 -7.02 11.83
C ILE A 108 -12.34 -6.07 12.70
N ASP A 109 -13.60 -6.40 12.93
CA ASP A 109 -14.50 -5.60 13.77
C ASP A 109 -13.99 -5.48 15.21
N ASN A 110 -13.51 -6.58 15.79
CA ASN A 110 -12.94 -6.59 17.14
C ASN A 110 -11.70 -5.67 17.24
N LYS A 111 -10.81 -5.73 16.25
CA LYS A 111 -9.62 -4.85 16.16
C LYS A 111 -10.03 -3.38 16.06
N THR A 112 -11.05 -3.09 15.25
CA THR A 112 -11.60 -1.73 15.08
C THR A 112 -12.19 -1.23 16.39
N ALA A 113 -13.06 -2.01 17.04
CA ALA A 113 -13.67 -1.65 18.32
C ALA A 113 -12.63 -1.38 19.41
N PHE A 114 -11.56 -2.19 19.48
CA PHE A 114 -10.45 -1.95 20.40
C PHE A 114 -9.74 -0.62 20.11
N CYS A 115 -9.42 -0.35 18.85
CA CYS A 115 -8.76 0.87 18.45
C CYS A 115 -9.61 2.11 18.75
N GLU A 116 -10.92 2.06 18.49
CA GLU A 116 -11.85 3.14 18.83
C GLU A 116 -11.90 3.39 20.34
N GLU A 117 -12.03 2.31 21.13
CA GLU A 117 -12.16 2.37 22.59
C GLU A 117 -10.94 3.00 23.29
N PHE A 118 -9.76 2.79 22.72
CA PHE A 118 -8.48 3.27 23.23
C PHE A 118 -7.84 4.39 22.40
N ASN A 119 -8.57 4.92 21.42
CA ASN A 119 -8.17 6.02 20.54
C ASN A 119 -6.82 5.76 19.83
N ILE A 120 -6.68 4.53 19.31
CA ILE A 120 -5.54 4.09 18.51
C ILE A 120 -5.81 4.47 17.05
N LYS A 121 -4.85 5.13 16.40
CA LYS A 121 -4.94 5.47 14.98
C LYS A 121 -4.95 4.20 14.14
N HIS A 122 -6.03 4.04 13.40
CA HIS A 122 -6.28 2.91 12.54
C HIS A 122 -7.11 3.36 11.34
N TYR A 123 -7.26 2.46 10.38
CA TYR A 123 -8.22 2.57 9.31
C TYR A 123 -8.89 1.22 9.13
N SER A 124 -10.22 1.22 9.01
CA SER A 124 -10.98 0.07 8.55
C SER A 124 -11.87 0.48 7.39
N GLY A 125 -11.94 -0.38 6.39
CA GLY A 125 -12.69 -0.10 5.17
C GLY A 125 -12.97 -1.36 4.39
N ALA A 126 -13.86 -1.25 3.42
CA ALA A 126 -14.25 -2.37 2.58
C ALA A 126 -14.03 -2.02 1.11
N SER A 127 -13.40 -2.95 0.39
CA SER A 127 -13.14 -2.84 -1.04
C SER A 127 -13.90 -3.91 -1.82
N ARG A 128 -14.22 -3.62 -3.09
CA ARG A 128 -14.94 -4.52 -3.99
C ARG A 128 -14.24 -4.59 -5.33
N GLY A 129 -14.03 -5.81 -5.82
CA GLY A 129 -13.47 -6.05 -7.14
C GLY A 129 -14.53 -6.08 -8.24
N TYR A 130 -14.12 -6.67 -9.36
CA TYR A 130 -14.88 -6.63 -10.61
C TYR A 130 -15.89 -7.79 -10.76
N SER A 131 -15.74 -8.87 -10.00
CA SER A 131 -16.59 -10.05 -10.07
C SER A 131 -17.50 -10.19 -8.85
N GLN A 132 -18.57 -10.97 -9.02
CA GLN A 132 -19.48 -11.26 -7.91
C GLN A 132 -18.75 -12.05 -6.81
N GLY A 133 -18.74 -11.47 -5.61
CA GLY A 133 -18.06 -12.03 -4.44
C GLY A 133 -16.63 -11.53 -4.26
N ASP A 134 -16.13 -10.65 -5.13
CA ASP A 134 -14.87 -9.94 -4.93
C ASP A 134 -15.11 -8.84 -3.90
N TYR A 135 -14.68 -9.12 -2.68
CA TYR A 135 -14.85 -8.26 -1.52
C TYR A 135 -13.71 -8.51 -0.55
N ALA A 136 -13.22 -7.44 0.08
CA ALA A 136 -12.36 -7.52 1.24
C ALA A 136 -12.70 -6.40 2.24
N GLU A 137 -12.79 -6.78 3.51
CA GLU A 137 -12.59 -5.88 4.63
C GLU A 137 -11.10 -5.77 4.89
N VAL A 138 -10.67 -4.55 5.17
CA VAL A 138 -9.27 -4.21 5.34
C VAL A 138 -9.12 -3.47 6.64
N PHE A 139 -8.12 -3.86 7.42
CA PHE A 139 -7.72 -3.19 8.64
C PHE A 139 -6.26 -2.78 8.54
N MET A 140 -5.99 -1.52 8.83
CA MET A 140 -4.64 -0.98 8.91
C MET A 140 -4.42 -0.32 10.26
N CYS A 141 -3.25 -0.53 10.83
CA CYS A 141 -2.89 0.10 12.10
C CYS A 141 -1.40 0.44 12.09
N TRP A 142 -1.07 1.62 12.61
CA TRP A 142 0.33 1.94 12.85
C TRP A 142 0.88 1.03 13.95
N THR A 143 2.07 0.47 13.74
CA THR A 143 2.80 -0.29 14.76
C THR A 143 4.15 0.37 15.05
N PRO A 144 4.71 0.17 16.27
CA PRO A 144 6.06 0.62 16.58
C PRO A 144 7.12 0.03 15.64
N GLU A 145 6.92 -1.20 15.14
CA GLU A 145 7.85 -1.84 14.21
C GLU A 145 7.87 -1.15 12.85
N PHE A 146 6.68 -0.83 12.30
CA PHE A 146 6.57 0.00 11.11
C PHE A 146 7.27 1.36 11.28
N GLY A 147 7.14 1.98 12.46
CA GLY A 147 7.84 3.22 12.77
C GLY A 147 9.37 3.09 12.78
N LYS A 148 9.91 1.92 13.18
CA LYS A 148 11.36 1.66 13.13
C LYS A 148 11.86 1.46 11.69
N ILE A 149 11.09 0.76 10.86
CA ILE A 149 11.45 0.46 9.47
C ILE A 149 11.40 1.74 8.62
N THR A 150 10.33 2.52 8.75
CA THR A 150 10.08 3.70 7.89
C THR A 150 10.59 5.02 8.45
N GLY A 151 10.84 5.08 9.76
CA GLY A 151 11.07 6.34 10.48
C GLY A 151 9.81 7.18 10.70
N ARG A 152 8.61 6.69 10.34
CA ARG A 152 7.34 7.39 10.59
C ARG A 152 6.92 7.31 12.06
N THR A 153 6.52 8.44 12.62
CA THR A 153 6.01 8.48 14.00
C THR A 153 4.50 8.26 14.04
N TYR A 154 3.97 7.83 15.20
CA TYR A 154 2.53 7.71 15.41
C TYR A 154 1.78 9.02 15.12
N GLU A 155 2.36 10.16 15.48
CA GLU A 155 1.77 11.49 15.25
C GLU A 155 1.69 11.83 13.76
N SER A 156 2.66 11.36 12.96
CA SER A 156 2.69 11.60 11.52
C SER A 156 1.62 10.85 10.74
N MET A 157 1.00 9.83 11.34
CA MET A 157 -0.09 9.08 10.73
C MET A 157 -1.36 9.92 10.66
N ASN A 158 -1.93 10.02 9.46
CA ASN A 158 -3.13 10.78 9.15
C ASN A 158 -4.02 9.99 8.18
N ASP A 159 -5.26 10.47 7.99
CA ASP A 159 -6.25 9.81 7.15
C ASP A 159 -5.73 9.62 5.71
N GLU A 160 -5.07 10.64 5.15
CA GLU A 160 -4.46 10.57 3.81
C GLU A 160 -3.43 9.43 3.67
N THR A 161 -2.62 9.17 4.71
CA THR A 161 -1.67 8.05 4.68
C THR A 161 -2.39 6.70 4.59
N PHE A 162 -3.46 6.53 5.36
CA PHE A 162 -4.24 5.31 5.33
C PHE A 162 -5.01 5.17 4.02
N GLU A 163 -5.63 6.25 3.53
CA GLU A 163 -6.34 6.29 2.25
C GLU A 163 -5.40 5.90 1.09
N CYS A 164 -4.19 6.44 1.02
CA CYS A 164 -3.23 6.06 -0.03
C CYS A 164 -2.83 4.58 0.03
N ASN A 165 -2.67 4.01 1.24
CA ASN A 165 -2.37 2.59 1.39
C ASN A 165 -3.59 1.72 1.08
N PHE A 166 -4.79 2.21 1.37
CA PHE A 166 -6.03 1.53 1.01
C PHE A 166 -6.20 1.48 -0.51
N GLU A 167 -6.06 2.60 -1.20
CA GLU A 167 -6.12 2.65 -2.66
C GLU A 167 -5.06 1.74 -3.31
N LEU A 168 -3.85 1.67 -2.73
CA LEU A 168 -2.81 0.73 -3.17
C LEU A 168 -3.24 -0.72 -2.99
N PHE A 169 -3.86 -1.05 -1.86
CA PHE A 169 -4.45 -2.37 -1.62
C PHE A 169 -5.53 -2.67 -2.64
N GLU A 170 -6.46 -1.75 -2.90
CA GLU A 170 -7.54 -1.98 -3.86
C GLU A 170 -6.98 -2.27 -5.27
N ALA A 171 -6.02 -1.45 -5.71
CA ALA A 171 -5.39 -1.63 -7.01
C ALA A 171 -4.67 -2.98 -7.13
N TRP A 172 -3.92 -3.38 -6.09
CA TRP A 172 -3.26 -4.69 -6.07
C TRP A 172 -4.27 -5.84 -6.03
N ALA A 173 -5.21 -5.79 -5.08
CA ALA A 173 -6.20 -6.83 -4.82
C ALA A 173 -7.04 -7.17 -6.07
N TRP A 174 -7.42 -6.15 -6.83
CA TRP A 174 -8.27 -6.29 -8.00
C TRP A 174 -7.48 -6.29 -9.32
N GLY A 175 -6.15 -6.24 -9.21
CA GLY A 175 -5.18 -6.39 -10.27
C GLY A 175 -5.12 -5.21 -11.24
N ASP A 176 -5.48 -4.01 -10.78
CA ASP A 176 -5.29 -2.75 -11.51
C ASP A 176 -3.82 -2.32 -11.43
N VAL A 177 -2.96 -3.18 -11.97
CA VAL A 177 -1.53 -2.94 -12.10
C VAL A 177 -1.21 -2.86 -13.57
N TYR A 178 -0.47 -1.83 -13.95
CA TYR A 178 -0.24 -1.48 -15.34
C TYR A 178 1.25 -1.31 -15.62
N TYR A 179 1.59 -1.50 -16.90
CA TYR A 179 2.89 -1.21 -17.46
C TYR A 179 2.73 -0.45 -18.77
N TYR A 180 3.76 0.32 -19.12
CA TYR A 180 3.84 0.98 -20.41
C TYR A 180 4.90 0.36 -21.30
N THR A 181 4.73 0.50 -22.61
CA THR A 181 5.75 0.25 -23.63
C THR A 181 5.75 1.40 -24.63
N ILE A 182 6.94 1.89 -24.98
CA ILE A 182 7.15 2.94 -25.99
C ILE A 182 8.12 2.41 -27.04
N GLU A 183 7.61 2.07 -28.22
CA GLU A 183 8.41 1.40 -29.26
C GLU A 183 9.57 2.29 -29.76
N GLU A 184 9.33 3.59 -29.94
CA GLU A 184 10.30 4.54 -30.49
C GLU A 184 11.52 4.76 -29.59
N THR A 185 11.33 4.65 -28.27
CA THR A 185 12.42 4.75 -27.29
C THR A 185 12.99 3.38 -26.93
N GLY A 186 12.22 2.30 -27.14
CA GLY A 186 12.54 0.95 -26.69
C GLY A 186 12.34 0.77 -25.18
N ASP A 187 11.67 1.71 -24.51
CA ASP A 187 11.48 1.70 -23.07
C ASP A 187 10.17 1.00 -22.68
N SER A 188 10.21 0.35 -21.52
CA SER A 188 9.07 -0.33 -20.92
C SER A 188 9.26 -0.42 -19.41
N CYS A 189 8.25 -0.04 -18.64
CA CYS A 189 8.29 -0.13 -17.20
C CYS A 189 6.92 -0.51 -16.64
N GLY A 190 6.94 -1.29 -15.56
CA GLY A 190 5.77 -1.89 -14.91
C GLY A 190 5.71 -1.59 -13.42
N GLY A 191 4.73 -2.18 -12.73
CA GLY A 191 4.51 -1.99 -11.30
C GLY A 191 3.79 -0.70 -10.93
N PHE A 192 2.95 -0.16 -11.83
CA PHE A 192 2.13 1.02 -11.56
C PHE A 192 0.72 0.61 -11.11
N TYR A 193 0.40 0.89 -9.84
CA TYR A 193 -0.87 0.51 -9.22
C TYR A 193 -1.91 1.62 -9.38
N GLY A 194 -3.07 1.28 -9.94
CA GLY A 194 -4.22 2.15 -10.17
C GLY A 194 -4.48 2.44 -11.65
N ASP A 195 -5.76 2.57 -12.01
CA ASP A 195 -6.23 2.84 -13.36
C ASP A 195 -6.11 4.32 -13.79
N ASN A 196 -5.90 5.22 -12.83
CA ASN A 196 -5.51 6.61 -13.10
C ASN A 196 -4.01 6.70 -13.35
N HIS A 197 -3.62 6.52 -14.61
CA HIS A 197 -2.22 6.47 -15.05
C HIS A 197 -1.38 7.72 -14.72
N ARG A 198 -1.99 8.88 -14.45
CA ARG A 198 -1.27 10.06 -13.99
C ARG A 198 -1.06 10.04 -12.47
N LYS A 199 -2.05 9.62 -11.70
CA LYS A 199 -1.95 9.50 -10.23
C LYS A 199 -0.99 8.38 -9.83
N SER A 200 -0.97 7.27 -10.56
CA SER A 200 -0.04 6.16 -10.32
C SER A 200 1.41 6.46 -10.70
N GLY A 201 1.65 7.58 -11.40
CA GLY A 201 2.98 7.96 -11.91
C GLY A 201 3.35 7.33 -13.25
N LEU A 202 2.54 6.39 -13.79
CA LEU A 202 2.82 5.72 -15.06
C LEU A 202 3.09 6.71 -16.20
N LEU A 203 2.20 7.71 -16.36
CA LEU A 203 2.35 8.71 -17.41
C LEU A 203 3.54 9.64 -17.18
N GLU A 204 3.85 9.98 -15.94
CA GLU A 204 5.01 10.83 -15.63
C GLU A 204 6.30 10.15 -16.08
N TYR A 205 6.47 8.87 -15.71
CA TYR A 205 7.63 8.08 -16.13
C TYR A 205 7.72 7.92 -17.65
N ALA A 206 6.60 7.62 -18.31
CA ALA A 206 6.55 7.47 -19.77
C ALA A 206 6.85 8.78 -20.51
N GLU A 207 6.27 9.90 -20.06
CA GLU A 207 6.49 11.25 -20.60
C GLU A 207 7.96 11.67 -20.42
N ASP A 208 8.57 11.39 -19.26
CA ASP A 208 9.97 11.67 -18.98
C ASP A 208 10.93 10.86 -19.88
N SER A 209 10.60 9.58 -20.14
CA SER A 209 11.35 8.72 -21.06
C SER A 209 11.35 9.28 -22.48
N ILE A 210 10.18 9.73 -22.97
CA ILE A 210 10.04 10.38 -24.28
C ILE A 210 10.83 11.69 -24.32
N ASP A 211 10.77 12.49 -23.27
CA ASP A 211 11.45 13.79 -23.22
C ASP A 211 12.97 13.62 -23.23
N CYS A 212 13.49 12.64 -22.49
CA CYS A 212 14.90 12.26 -22.56
C CYS A 212 15.30 11.82 -23.97
N TYR A 213 14.50 10.96 -24.60
CA TYR A 213 14.75 10.48 -25.95
C TYR A 213 14.78 11.60 -27.00
N LEU A 214 13.81 12.51 -26.97
CA LEU A 214 13.71 13.63 -27.91
C LEU A 214 14.88 14.60 -27.74
N GLU A 215 15.28 14.88 -26.50
CA GLU A 215 16.42 15.75 -26.20
C GLU A 215 17.73 15.10 -26.69
N ASP A 216 17.88 13.78 -26.54
CA ASP A 216 19.05 13.06 -27.06
C ASP A 216 19.08 13.02 -28.59
N LYS A 217 17.95 12.80 -29.26
CA LYS A 217 17.84 12.91 -30.73
C LYS A 217 18.24 14.30 -31.22
N LYS A 218 17.79 15.36 -30.53
CA LYS A 218 18.15 16.74 -30.84
C LYS A 218 19.66 16.96 -30.67
N LYS A 219 20.25 16.55 -29.55
CA LYS A 219 21.71 16.64 -29.32
C LYS A 219 22.51 15.88 -30.39
N GLN A 220 22.08 14.67 -30.78
CA GLN A 220 22.72 13.90 -31.85
C GLN A 220 22.68 14.65 -33.18
N LYS A 221 21.52 15.21 -33.55
CA LYS A 221 21.36 16.02 -34.77
C LYS A 221 22.23 17.26 -34.75
N GLU A 222 22.30 17.98 -33.64
CA GLU A 222 23.17 19.16 -33.47
C GLU A 222 24.66 18.79 -33.60
N ASN A 223 25.09 17.70 -32.96
CA ASN A 223 26.48 17.23 -33.04
C ASN A 223 26.84 16.78 -34.46
N LYS A 224 25.92 16.10 -35.15
CA LYS A 224 26.09 15.74 -36.56
C LYS A 224 26.20 16.99 -37.43
N LEU A 225 25.33 17.98 -37.23
CA LEU A 225 25.39 19.26 -37.95
C LEU A 225 26.73 19.98 -37.72
N LYS A 226 27.18 20.11 -36.47
CA LYS A 226 28.49 20.70 -36.12
C LYS A 226 29.64 19.98 -36.85
N THR A 227 29.57 18.66 -36.91
CA THR A 227 30.56 17.82 -37.63
C THR A 227 30.53 18.07 -39.14
N LEU A 228 29.34 18.12 -39.76
CA LEU A 228 29.19 18.42 -41.18
C LEU A 228 29.69 19.83 -41.53
N VAL A 229 29.45 20.81 -40.66
CA VAL A 229 29.98 22.18 -40.80
C VAL A 229 31.52 22.17 -40.73
N LYS A 230 32.09 21.51 -39.71
CA LYS A 230 33.56 21.40 -39.54
C LYS A 230 34.24 20.76 -40.75
N ASN A 231 33.57 19.79 -41.39
CA ASN A 231 34.07 19.10 -42.58
C ASN A 231 33.73 19.82 -43.90
N ASN A 232 33.25 21.07 -43.86
CA ASN A 232 32.88 21.88 -45.02
C ASN A 232 31.90 21.20 -45.99
N VAL A 233 31.00 20.35 -45.47
CA VAL A 233 29.99 19.69 -46.31
C VAL A 233 29.06 20.76 -46.91
N PRO A 234 28.81 20.77 -48.23
CA PRO A 234 27.92 21.73 -48.88
C PRO A 234 26.51 21.73 -48.28
N LEU A 235 25.89 22.91 -48.16
CA LEU A 235 24.62 23.10 -47.45
C LEU A 235 23.48 22.24 -48.04
N ASN A 236 23.43 22.13 -49.37
CA ASN A 236 22.46 21.29 -50.09
C ASN A 236 22.59 19.78 -49.83
N LYS A 237 23.71 19.32 -49.24
CA LYS A 237 23.92 17.92 -48.86
C LYS A 237 23.64 17.65 -47.38
N ARG A 238 23.56 18.69 -46.54
CA ARG A 238 23.45 18.52 -45.08
C ARG A 238 22.09 17.97 -44.67
N GLU A 239 21.00 18.42 -45.29
CA GLU A 239 19.64 18.00 -44.94
C GLU A 239 19.45 16.49 -45.07
N GLN A 240 19.87 15.90 -46.20
CA GLN A 240 19.84 14.44 -46.41
C GLN A 240 20.68 13.69 -45.38
N LEU A 241 21.80 14.26 -44.97
CA LEU A 241 22.71 13.65 -43.98
C LEU A 241 22.22 13.84 -42.54
N LEU A 242 21.24 14.70 -42.26
CA LEU A 242 20.72 14.99 -40.92
C LEU A 242 19.48 14.19 -40.54
N GLN A 243 18.98 13.31 -41.41
CA GLN A 243 17.99 12.32 -41.03
C GLN A 243 18.67 11.32 -40.07
N VAL A 244 18.33 11.41 -38.78
CA VAL A 244 18.81 10.62 -37.65
C VAL A 244 17.60 10.28 -36.80
#